data_AF-A0A970F224-F1
#
_entry.id   AF-A0A970F224-F1
#
_cell.length_a   1.000
_cell.length_b   1.000
_cell.length_c   1.000
_cell.angle_alpha   90.00
_cell.angle_beta   90.00
_cell.angle_gamma   90.00
#
_symmetry.space_group_name_H-M   'P 1'
#
loop_
_entity.id
_entity.type
_entity.pdbx_description
1 polymer ?
#
loop_
_entity_poly.entity_id
_entity_poly.type
_entity_poly.pdbx_seq_one_letter_code
_entity_poly.pdbx_strand_id
1 'polypeptide(L)'
;MDPRLYEDIGKKSLAAFTNLLDALAGARVSAADDARDARALEALEQQLSSLVEAIEGVRRDLGAFVSRTDRMLLELSRRLDAVELGTARGAEYGGGELPDQRAQREQRDDAGAPAEAVFHAGNGEARRVAAASRQARRGEYKRVPKEQTLNRILEAARELAAQGRKVTLAECARHANVAYYKAVYACKDSEELAKLMA
;
A
#
# COMPACT_ATOMS: atom_id res chain seq x y z
N MET A 1 85.30 -25.52 -8.84
CA MET A 1 83.89 -25.05 -8.76
C MET A 1 83.18 -25.94 -7.77
N ASP A 2 82.70 -25.39 -6.66
CA ASP A 2 82.09 -26.19 -5.60
C ASP A 2 80.66 -26.59 -5.97
N PRO A 3 80.36 -27.89 -6.13
CA PRO A 3 79.04 -28.37 -6.57
C PRO A 3 77.94 -28.06 -5.54
N ARG A 4 78.29 -27.99 -4.26
CA ARG A 4 77.36 -27.63 -3.17
C ARG A 4 76.85 -26.20 -3.26
N LEU A 5 77.68 -25.29 -3.77
CA LEU A 5 77.36 -23.87 -3.89
C LEU A 5 76.32 -23.65 -5.01
N TYR A 6 76.40 -24.43 -6.08
CA TYR A 6 75.42 -24.43 -7.17
C TYR A 6 74.07 -25.00 -6.73
N GLU A 7 74.10 -26.06 -5.91
CA GLU A 7 72.90 -26.67 -5.36
C GLU A 7 72.14 -25.73 -4.41
N ASP A 8 72.86 -25.00 -3.56
CA ASP A 8 72.26 -24.00 -2.65
C ASP A 8 71.69 -22.80 -3.40
N ILE A 9 72.36 -22.33 -4.46
CA ILE A 9 71.83 -21.27 -5.34
C ILE A 9 70.58 -21.77 -6.06
N GLY A 10 70.58 -23.01 -6.55
CA GLY A 10 69.43 -23.65 -7.19
C GLY A 10 68.21 -23.73 -6.25
N LYS A 11 68.41 -24.16 -5.01
CA LYS A 11 67.33 -24.25 -4.01
C LYS A 11 66.76 -22.87 -3.64
N LYS A 12 67.62 -21.88 -3.43
CA LYS A 12 67.20 -20.51 -3.10
C LYS A 12 66.48 -19.82 -4.27
N SER A 13 66.97 -20.01 -5.49
CA SER A 13 66.33 -19.45 -6.68
C SER A 13 64.98 -20.10 -6.96
N LEU A 14 64.85 -21.42 -6.77
CA LEU A 14 63.57 -22.11 -6.90
C LEU A 14 62.56 -21.64 -5.84
N ALA A 15 62.98 -21.50 -4.58
CA ALA A 15 62.13 -20.95 -3.52
C ALA A 15 61.68 -19.50 -3.78
N ALA A 16 62.59 -18.67 -4.30
CA ALA A 16 62.24 -17.30 -4.70
C ALA A 16 61.23 -17.28 -5.85
N PHE A 17 61.39 -18.16 -6.84
CA PHE A 17 60.46 -18.30 -7.95
C PHE A 17 59.08 -18.78 -7.50
N THR A 18 59.01 -19.78 -6.62
CA THR A 18 57.72 -20.27 -6.09
C THR A 18 56.98 -19.19 -5.30
N ASN A 19 57.70 -18.42 -4.48
CA ASN A 19 57.10 -17.30 -3.74
C ASN A 19 56.57 -16.20 -4.69
N LEU A 20 57.29 -15.94 -5.78
CA LEU A 20 56.87 -14.95 -6.78
C LEU A 20 55.61 -15.44 -7.52
N LEU A 21 55.55 -16.72 -7.89
CA LEU A 21 54.36 -17.32 -8.49
C LEU A 21 53.16 -17.31 -7.54
N ASP A 22 53.37 -17.58 -6.26
CA ASP A 22 52.32 -17.55 -5.24
C ASP A 22 51.78 -16.12 -5.03
N ALA A 23 52.68 -15.12 -4.96
CA ALA A 23 52.30 -13.72 -4.91
C ALA A 23 51.51 -13.26 -6.15
N LEU A 24 51.93 -13.71 -7.34
CA LEU A 24 51.21 -13.40 -8.59
C LEU A 24 49.86 -14.11 -8.69
N ALA A 25 49.75 -15.33 -8.16
CA ALA A 25 48.48 -16.05 -8.09
C ALA A 25 47.51 -15.34 -7.13
N GLY A 26 47.97 -14.94 -5.94
CA GLY A 26 47.19 -14.18 -4.98
C GLY A 26 46.71 -12.83 -5.53
N ALA A 27 47.59 -12.10 -6.23
CA ALA A 27 47.24 -10.82 -6.85
C ALA A 27 46.17 -10.96 -7.95
N ARG A 28 46.20 -12.03 -8.75
CA ARG A 28 45.17 -12.32 -9.76
C ARG A 28 43.82 -12.64 -9.15
N VAL A 29 43.80 -13.38 -8.04
CA VAL A 29 42.55 -13.71 -7.33
C VAL A 29 41.93 -12.45 -6.74
N SER A 30 42.71 -11.61 -6.06
CA SER A 30 42.23 -10.33 -5.51
C SER A 30 41.65 -9.42 -6.59
N ALA A 31 42.37 -9.24 -7.71
CA ALA A 31 41.88 -8.40 -8.81
C ALA A 31 40.59 -8.95 -9.47
N ALA A 32 40.42 -10.27 -9.49
CA ALA A 32 39.20 -10.90 -10.01
C ALA A 32 38.01 -10.72 -9.06
N ASP A 33 38.25 -10.76 -7.74
CA ASP A 33 37.22 -10.52 -6.73
C ASP A 33 36.83 -9.03 -6.67
N ASP A 34 37.78 -8.10 -6.73
CA ASP A 34 37.51 -6.66 -6.82
C ASP A 34 36.65 -6.32 -8.05
N ALA A 35 36.94 -6.96 -9.20
CA ALA A 35 36.15 -6.77 -10.42
C ALA A 35 34.75 -7.39 -10.35
N ARG A 36 34.57 -8.47 -9.56
CA ARG A 36 33.25 -9.06 -9.29
C ARG A 36 32.43 -8.17 -8.36
N ASP A 37 33.05 -7.63 -7.33
CA ASP A 37 32.40 -6.73 -6.38
C ASP A 37 31.97 -5.42 -7.05
N ALA A 38 32.81 -4.86 -7.93
CA ALA A 38 32.45 -3.68 -8.73
C ALA A 38 31.21 -3.94 -9.61
N ARG A 39 31.14 -5.09 -10.30
CA ARG A 39 29.98 -5.47 -11.11
C ARG A 39 28.73 -5.74 -10.28
N ALA A 40 28.89 -6.31 -9.08
CA ALA A 40 27.79 -6.53 -8.15
C ALA A 40 27.20 -5.20 -7.65
N LEU A 41 28.07 -4.22 -7.36
CA LEU A 41 27.67 -2.86 -6.98
C LEU A 41 26.93 -2.15 -8.11
N GLU A 42 27.44 -2.21 -9.35
CA GLU A 42 26.76 -1.64 -10.53
C GLU A 42 25.37 -2.28 -10.75
N ALA A 43 25.25 -3.60 -10.60
CA ALA A 43 23.96 -4.29 -10.71
C ALA A 43 22.99 -3.85 -9.61
N LEU A 44 23.48 -3.66 -8.38
CA LEU A 44 22.67 -3.19 -7.27
C LEU A 44 22.21 -1.74 -7.47
N GLU A 45 23.06 -0.88 -8.02
CA GLU A 45 22.74 0.50 -8.37
C GLU A 45 21.67 0.57 -9.48
N GLN A 46 21.78 -0.29 -10.51
CA GLN A 46 20.75 -0.43 -11.54
C GLN A 46 19.41 -0.92 -10.97
N GLN A 47 19.45 -1.86 -10.01
CA GLN A 47 18.24 -2.32 -9.34
C GLN A 47 17.60 -1.22 -8.47
N LEU A 48 18.42 -0.47 -7.72
CA LEU A 48 17.93 0.62 -6.88
C LEU A 48 17.34 1.76 -7.72
N SER A 49 17.99 2.15 -8.81
CA SER A 49 17.47 3.17 -9.73
C SER A 49 16.14 2.75 -10.36
N SER A 50 16.03 1.50 -10.84
CA SER A 50 14.78 0.94 -11.34
C SER A 50 13.66 0.95 -10.27
N LEU A 51 14.00 0.61 -9.02
CA LEU A 51 13.04 0.60 -7.92
C LEU A 51 12.56 2.01 -7.57
N VAL A 52 13.46 3.01 -7.61
CA VAL A 52 13.10 4.42 -7.43
C VAL A 52 12.14 4.89 -8.52
N GLU A 53 12.42 4.58 -9.79
CA GLU A 53 11.52 4.93 -10.90
C GLU A 53 10.12 4.31 -10.73
N ALA A 54 10.07 3.04 -10.30
CA ALA A 54 8.80 2.36 -10.02
C ALA A 54 8.02 3.04 -8.89
N ILE A 55 8.69 3.41 -7.79
CA ILE A 55 8.07 4.13 -6.66
C ILE A 55 7.53 5.48 -7.13
N GLU A 56 8.28 6.21 -7.95
CA GLU A 56 7.82 7.49 -8.48
C GLU A 56 6.59 7.33 -9.40
N GLY A 57 6.56 6.27 -10.21
CA GLY A 57 5.38 5.90 -11.01
C GLY A 57 4.15 5.70 -10.12
N VAL A 58 4.28 4.85 -9.10
CA VAL A 58 3.21 4.58 -8.12
C VAL A 58 2.76 5.87 -7.40
N ARG A 59 3.70 6.76 -7.04
CA ARG A 59 3.37 8.05 -6.42
C ARG A 59 2.53 8.93 -7.34
N ARG A 60 2.88 9.00 -8.63
CA ARG A 60 2.11 9.76 -9.64
C ARG A 60 0.71 9.18 -9.82
N ASP A 61 0.60 7.85 -9.90
CA ASP A 61 -0.69 7.16 -10.05
C ASP A 61 -1.61 7.37 -8.84
N LEU A 62 -1.06 7.30 -7.63
CA LEU A 62 -1.76 7.63 -6.39
C LEU A 62 -2.24 9.09 -6.39
N GLY A 63 -1.39 10.04 -6.80
CA GLY A 63 -1.79 11.44 -6.91
C GLY A 63 -2.94 11.65 -7.91
N ALA A 64 -2.90 10.98 -9.06
CA ALA A 64 -3.97 11.01 -10.06
C ALA A 64 -5.25 10.31 -9.55
N PHE A 65 -5.13 9.24 -8.78
CA PHE A 65 -6.25 8.55 -8.15
C PHE A 65 -6.94 9.44 -7.09
N VAL A 66 -6.16 10.10 -6.22
CA VAL A 66 -6.69 11.06 -5.24
C VAL A 66 -7.41 12.18 -5.95
N SER A 67 -6.80 12.80 -6.96
CA SER A 67 -7.42 13.88 -7.74
C SER A 67 -8.74 13.45 -8.41
N ARG A 68 -8.79 12.24 -8.97
CA ARG A 68 -10.03 11.66 -9.53
C ARG A 68 -11.10 11.44 -8.46
N THR A 69 -10.68 10.95 -7.30
CA THR A 69 -11.58 10.72 -6.16
C THR A 69 -12.14 12.04 -5.64
N ASP A 70 -11.31 13.07 -5.49
CA ASP A 70 -11.74 14.40 -5.05
C ASP A 70 -12.74 15.02 -6.02
N ARG A 71 -12.51 14.90 -7.34
CA ARG A 71 -13.48 15.33 -8.35
C ARG A 71 -14.82 14.60 -8.23
N MET A 72 -14.79 13.27 -8.05
CA MET A 72 -16.02 12.50 -7.87
C MET A 72 -16.74 12.89 -6.57
N LEU A 73 -16.01 13.11 -5.47
CA LEU A 73 -16.59 13.54 -4.20
C LEU A 73 -17.23 14.93 -4.30
N LEU A 74 -16.58 15.87 -4.99
CA LEU A 74 -17.13 17.20 -5.28
C LEU A 74 -18.34 17.14 -6.20
N GLU A 75 -18.36 16.23 -7.18
CA GLU A 75 -19.51 16.04 -8.03
C GLU A 75 -20.70 15.44 -7.25
N LEU A 76 -20.43 14.48 -6.38
CA LEU A 76 -21.45 13.90 -5.50
C LEU A 76 -21.98 14.94 -4.51
N SER A 77 -21.12 15.78 -3.93
CA SER A 77 -21.57 16.86 -3.04
C SER A 77 -22.46 17.84 -3.79
N ARG A 78 -22.07 18.28 -5.00
CA ARG A 78 -22.90 19.17 -5.84
C ARG A 78 -24.25 18.55 -6.20
N ARG A 79 -24.29 17.25 -6.48
CA ARG A 79 -25.55 16.53 -6.76
C ARG A 79 -26.43 16.46 -5.52
N LEU A 80 -25.85 16.24 -4.34
CA LEU A 80 -26.59 16.26 -3.07
C LEU A 80 -27.14 17.67 -2.78
N ASP A 81 -26.31 18.72 -2.91
CA ASP A 81 -26.74 20.11 -2.74
C ASP A 81 -27.88 20.47 -3.71
N ALA A 82 -27.83 20.01 -4.96
CA ALA A 82 -28.89 20.24 -5.94
C ALA A 82 -30.19 19.49 -5.60
N VAL A 83 -30.10 18.29 -5.04
CA VAL A 83 -31.26 17.53 -4.55
C VAL A 83 -31.86 18.20 -3.32
N GLU A 84 -31.05 18.65 -2.37
CA GLU A 84 -31.51 19.37 -1.17
C GLU A 84 -32.13 20.72 -1.50
N LEU A 85 -31.56 21.46 -2.46
CA LEU A 85 -32.16 22.69 -2.98
C LEU A 85 -33.42 22.42 -3.80
N GLY A 86 -33.49 21.30 -4.54
CA GLY A 86 -34.67 20.87 -5.28
C GLY A 86 -35.82 20.45 -4.37
N THR A 87 -35.53 19.77 -3.26
CA THR A 87 -36.53 19.38 -2.25
C THR A 87 -36.97 20.56 -1.40
N ALA A 88 -36.08 21.50 -1.06
CA ALA A 88 -36.44 22.74 -0.37
C ALA A 88 -37.30 23.66 -1.24
N ARG A 89 -36.97 23.81 -2.54
CA ARG A 89 -37.74 24.62 -3.49
C ARG A 89 -39.08 23.97 -3.87
N GLY A 90 -39.17 22.65 -3.81
CA GLY A 90 -40.43 21.89 -3.92
C GLY A 90 -41.31 21.93 -2.67
N ALA A 91 -40.78 22.36 -1.52
CA ALA A 91 -41.57 22.55 -0.29
C ALA A 91 -42.19 23.95 -0.20
N GLU A 92 -41.60 24.97 -0.83
CA GLU A 92 -42.10 26.36 -0.78
C GLU A 92 -43.02 26.76 -1.95
N TYR A 93 -43.11 25.94 -3.01
CA TYR A 93 -44.07 26.15 -4.10
C TYR A 93 -44.90 24.88 -4.35
N GLY A 94 -46.11 24.89 -3.80
CA GLY A 94 -47.33 24.44 -4.49
C GLY A 94 -47.46 22.97 -4.89
N GLY A 95 -48.53 22.33 -4.41
CA GLY A 95 -49.18 21.27 -5.17
C GLY A 95 -49.40 21.74 -6.61
N GLY A 96 -48.71 21.10 -7.55
CA GLY A 96 -48.69 21.45 -8.95
C GLY A 96 -48.10 20.29 -9.72
N GLU A 97 -49.00 19.48 -10.25
CA GLU A 97 -48.88 18.39 -11.22
C GLU A 97 -47.49 18.15 -11.85
N LEU A 98 -47.04 16.90 -11.74
CA LEU A 98 -45.94 16.32 -12.51
C LEU A 98 -46.15 16.55 -14.02
N PRO A 99 -45.21 17.16 -14.77
CA PRO A 99 -45.25 17.11 -16.21
C PRO A 99 -44.76 15.75 -16.70
N ASP A 100 -45.62 15.13 -17.48
CA ASP A 100 -45.48 13.84 -18.15
C ASP A 100 -44.27 13.83 -19.11
N GLN A 101 -43.14 13.25 -18.70
CA GLN A 101 -41.93 13.09 -19.53
C GLN A 101 -42.06 11.99 -20.60
N ARG A 102 -43.27 11.57 -20.96
CA ARG A 102 -43.53 10.57 -22.02
C ARG A 102 -43.71 11.16 -23.42
N ALA A 103 -43.91 12.47 -23.57
CA ALA A 103 -44.31 13.09 -24.85
C ALA A 103 -43.18 13.73 -25.69
N GLN A 104 -41.90 13.41 -25.46
CA GLN A 104 -40.79 13.96 -26.28
C GLN A 104 -39.86 12.89 -26.88
N ARG A 105 -40.32 11.64 -26.99
CA ARG A 105 -39.54 10.54 -27.59
C ARG A 105 -39.95 10.14 -29.02
N GLU A 106 -40.95 10.79 -29.61
CA GLU A 106 -41.44 10.47 -30.96
C GLU A 106 -41.38 11.68 -31.90
N GLN A 107 -40.17 12.14 -32.24
CA GLN A 107 -39.90 12.80 -33.54
C GLN A 107 -38.42 13.13 -33.64
N ARG A 108 -37.63 12.17 -34.14
CA ARG A 108 -36.42 12.36 -34.98
C ARG A 108 -35.77 10.99 -35.21
N ASP A 109 -36.50 10.14 -35.92
CA ASP A 109 -35.86 9.19 -36.83
C ASP A 109 -35.74 9.91 -38.17
N ASP A 110 -34.52 10.26 -38.57
CA ASP A 110 -34.00 9.88 -39.88
C ASP A 110 -32.52 10.28 -40.03
N ALA A 111 -31.75 9.31 -40.51
CA ALA A 111 -30.36 9.32 -40.98
C ALA A 111 -29.20 9.17 -39.97
N GLY A 112 -28.74 7.92 -39.81
CA GLY A 112 -27.30 7.61 -39.63
C GLY A 112 -26.92 6.66 -38.49
N ALA A 113 -26.93 5.34 -38.72
CA ALA A 113 -26.37 4.29 -37.85
C ALA A 113 -24.82 4.13 -38.04
N PRO A 114 -24.09 3.22 -37.34
CA PRO A 114 -24.25 2.59 -36.02
C PRO A 114 -22.93 2.60 -35.17
N ALA A 115 -22.99 2.25 -33.88
CA ALA A 115 -21.98 1.40 -33.21
C ALA A 115 -22.42 0.94 -31.81
N GLU A 116 -22.32 -0.37 -31.60
CA GLU A 116 -22.81 -1.20 -30.52
C GLU A 116 -22.36 -0.80 -29.10
N ALA A 117 -23.33 -0.69 -28.19
CA ALA A 117 -23.09 -0.76 -26.75
C ALA A 117 -23.72 -2.06 -26.21
N VAL A 118 -22.92 -3.13 -26.18
CA VAL A 118 -23.25 -4.35 -25.43
C VAL A 118 -22.90 -4.09 -23.96
N PHE A 119 -23.88 -3.57 -23.20
CA PHE A 119 -23.82 -3.59 -21.74
C PHE A 119 -24.20 -4.99 -21.26
N HIS A 120 -23.21 -5.80 -20.87
CA HIS A 120 -23.47 -6.99 -20.08
C HIS A 120 -23.98 -6.59 -18.70
N ALA A 121 -25.28 -6.76 -18.51
CA ALA A 121 -25.91 -6.82 -17.20
C ALA A 121 -25.36 -8.03 -16.43
N GLY A 122 -24.58 -7.77 -15.39
CA GLY A 122 -24.09 -8.81 -14.49
C GLY A 122 -23.75 -8.23 -13.12
N ASN A 123 -24.45 -8.72 -12.10
CA ASN A 123 -24.03 -8.70 -10.68
C ASN A 123 -24.37 -7.45 -9.85
N GLY A 124 -25.60 -6.97 -9.96
CA GLY A 124 -26.17 -6.01 -9.00
C GLY A 124 -26.31 -6.55 -7.57
N GLU A 125 -26.46 -7.86 -7.40
CA GLU A 125 -26.65 -8.50 -6.09
C GLU A 125 -25.34 -8.67 -5.30
N ALA A 126 -24.25 -9.09 -5.94
CA ALA A 126 -22.94 -9.20 -5.28
C ALA A 126 -22.44 -7.86 -4.73
N ARG A 127 -22.78 -6.75 -5.43
CA ARG A 127 -22.40 -5.39 -5.02
C ARG A 127 -23.20 -4.88 -3.82
N ARG A 128 -24.47 -5.29 -3.68
CA ARG A 128 -25.33 -4.93 -2.54
C ARG A 128 -24.92 -5.67 -1.27
N VAL A 129 -24.52 -6.93 -1.35
CA VAL A 129 -24.01 -7.69 -0.19
C VAL A 129 -22.62 -7.17 0.23
N ALA A 130 -21.76 -6.77 -0.72
CA ALA A 130 -20.47 -6.14 -0.42
C ALA A 130 -20.61 -4.72 0.16
N ALA A 131 -21.60 -3.94 -0.27
CA ALA A 131 -21.90 -2.62 0.30
C ALA A 131 -22.54 -2.74 1.69
N ALA A 132 -23.51 -3.64 1.87
CA ALA A 132 -24.17 -3.89 3.15
C ALA A 132 -23.20 -4.46 4.21
N SER A 133 -22.28 -5.35 3.83
CA SER A 133 -21.23 -5.85 4.75
C SER A 133 -20.17 -4.79 5.11
N ARG A 134 -19.87 -3.84 4.22
CA ARG A 134 -19.02 -2.68 4.55
C ARG A 134 -19.76 -1.66 5.41
N GLN A 135 -21.05 -1.50 5.20
CA GLN A 135 -21.90 -0.56 5.92
C GLN A 135 -22.25 -1.07 7.33
N ALA A 136 -22.43 -2.39 7.50
CA ALA A 136 -22.57 -3.03 8.82
C ALA A 136 -21.28 -2.99 9.66
N ARG A 137 -20.10 -2.87 9.02
CA ARG A 137 -18.82 -2.66 9.71
C ARG A 137 -18.54 -1.18 10.05
N ARG A 138 -19.18 -0.24 9.36
CA ARG A 138 -19.23 1.17 9.74
C ARG A 138 -20.38 1.39 10.71
N GLY A 139 -20.21 0.87 11.92
CA GLY A 139 -21.03 1.27 13.05
C GLY A 139 -21.08 2.80 13.15
N GLU A 140 -22.26 3.29 13.49
CA GLU A 140 -22.61 4.68 13.79
C GLU A 140 -21.41 5.45 14.39
N TYR A 141 -21.03 6.58 13.77
CA TYR A 141 -19.84 7.35 14.12
C TYR A 141 -20.04 8.10 15.45
N LYS A 142 -20.10 7.37 16.56
CA LYS A 142 -20.17 7.93 17.90
C LYS A 142 -18.77 8.42 18.28
N ARG A 143 -18.66 9.69 18.67
CA ARG A 143 -17.38 10.30 19.08
C ARG A 143 -16.94 9.66 20.41
N VAL A 144 -16.16 8.58 20.33
CA VAL A 144 -15.71 7.83 21.51
C VAL A 144 -14.66 8.65 22.26
N PRO A 145 -14.86 8.93 23.55
CA PRO A 145 -13.85 9.54 24.42
C PRO A 145 -12.55 8.71 24.45
N LYS A 146 -11.42 9.38 24.70
CA LYS A 146 -10.08 8.75 24.70
C LYS A 146 -10.00 7.60 25.72
N GLU A 147 -10.57 7.79 26.90
CA GLU A 147 -10.59 6.80 27.99
C GLU A 147 -11.43 5.56 27.63
N GLN A 148 -12.57 5.74 26.99
CA GLN A 148 -13.40 4.61 26.52
C GLN A 148 -12.71 3.82 25.42
N THR A 149 -11.89 4.48 24.59
CA THR A 149 -11.10 3.81 23.55
C THR A 149 -9.98 2.99 24.18
N LEU A 150 -9.32 3.52 25.21
CA LEU A 150 -8.27 2.84 25.96
C LEU A 150 -8.81 1.57 26.66
N ASN A 151 -9.94 1.67 27.35
CA ASN A 151 -10.54 0.52 28.05
C ASN A 151 -10.92 -0.61 27.07
N ARG A 152 -11.50 -0.27 25.91
CA ARG A 152 -11.82 -1.26 24.86
C ARG A 152 -10.57 -1.95 24.31
N ILE A 153 -9.46 -1.23 24.20
CA ILE A 153 -8.20 -1.80 23.73
C ILE A 153 -7.60 -2.73 24.80
N LEU A 154 -7.67 -2.37 26.08
CA LEU A 154 -7.20 -3.21 27.19
C LEU A 154 -8.02 -4.49 27.33
N GLU A 155 -9.35 -4.42 27.20
CA GLU A 155 -10.23 -5.59 27.19
C GLU A 155 -9.90 -6.51 26.01
N ALA A 156 -9.80 -5.96 24.79
CA ALA A 156 -9.42 -6.72 23.60
C ALA A 156 -8.02 -7.34 23.72
N ALA A 157 -7.08 -6.67 24.37
CA ALA A 157 -5.73 -7.19 24.59
C ALA A 157 -5.72 -8.35 25.59
N ARG A 158 -6.54 -8.29 26.65
CA ARG A 158 -6.74 -9.40 27.60
C ARG A 158 -7.42 -10.61 26.96
N GLU A 159 -8.41 -10.38 26.10
CA GLU A 159 -9.08 -11.46 25.35
C GLU A 159 -8.13 -12.12 24.34
N LEU A 160 -7.30 -11.33 23.66
CA LEU A 160 -6.26 -11.84 22.76
C LEU A 160 -5.18 -12.64 23.49
N ALA A 161 -4.79 -12.20 24.68
CA ALA A 161 -3.86 -12.92 25.55
C ALA A 161 -4.47 -14.26 26.02
N ALA A 162 -5.74 -14.27 26.42
CA ALA A 162 -6.45 -15.48 26.82
C ALA A 162 -6.62 -16.49 25.67
N GLN A 163 -6.71 -16.01 24.42
CA GLN A 163 -6.74 -16.83 23.21
C GLN A 163 -5.34 -17.31 22.76
N GLY A 164 -4.26 -16.96 23.48
CA GLY A 164 -2.89 -17.35 23.14
C GLY A 164 -2.35 -16.71 21.86
N ARG A 165 -2.97 -15.61 21.40
CA ARG A 165 -2.57 -14.89 20.18
C ARG A 165 -1.56 -13.79 20.52
N LYS A 166 -0.77 -13.39 19.51
CA LYS A 166 0.21 -12.31 19.66
C LYS A 166 -0.51 -11.00 19.97
N VAL A 167 -0.30 -10.47 21.17
CA VAL A 167 -0.86 -9.18 21.60
C VAL A 167 -0.05 -8.07 20.96
N THR A 168 -0.45 -7.66 19.76
CA THR A 168 0.08 -6.47 19.09
C THR A 168 -0.96 -5.36 19.10
N LEU A 169 -0.53 -4.10 19.16
CA LEU A 169 -1.43 -2.95 19.17
C LEU A 169 -2.36 -2.94 17.94
N ALA A 170 -1.86 -3.40 16.78
CA ALA A 170 -2.65 -3.53 15.57
C ALA A 170 -3.73 -4.63 15.66
N GLU A 171 -3.42 -5.77 16.29
CA GLU A 171 -4.41 -6.83 16.52
C GLU A 171 -5.46 -6.40 17.56
N CYS A 172 -5.04 -5.71 18.62
CA CYS A 172 -5.96 -5.18 19.64
C CYS A 172 -6.90 -4.12 19.04
N ALA A 173 -6.39 -3.23 18.19
CA ALA A 173 -7.21 -2.23 17.49
C ALA A 173 -8.25 -2.88 16.55
N ARG A 174 -7.86 -3.96 15.86
CA ARG A 174 -8.77 -4.73 14.99
C ARG A 174 -9.87 -5.43 15.79
N HIS A 175 -9.52 -6.05 16.92
CA HIS A 175 -10.49 -6.69 17.80
C HIS A 175 -11.44 -5.69 18.47
N ALA A 176 -10.92 -4.55 18.92
CA ALA A 176 -11.72 -3.47 19.51
C ALA A 176 -12.55 -2.67 18.48
N ASN A 177 -12.44 -2.96 17.19
CA ASN A 177 -13.04 -2.22 16.07
C ASN A 177 -12.73 -0.71 16.12
N VAL A 178 -11.48 -0.38 16.45
CA VAL A 178 -10.95 1.00 16.54
C VAL A 178 -9.90 1.21 15.45
N ALA A 179 -9.92 2.39 14.82
CA ALA A 179 -8.90 2.74 13.83
C ALA A 179 -7.51 2.82 14.46
N TYR A 180 -6.49 2.28 13.78
CA TYR A 180 -5.12 2.14 14.32
C TYR A 180 -4.54 3.46 14.87
N TYR A 181 -4.72 4.58 14.17
CA TYR A 181 -4.22 5.88 14.63
C TYR A 181 -4.85 6.33 15.96
N LYS A 182 -6.09 5.94 16.27
CA LYS A 182 -6.74 6.24 17.55
C LYS A 182 -6.20 5.35 18.66
N ALA A 183 -5.86 4.11 18.35
CA ALA A 183 -5.21 3.20 19.29
C ALA A 183 -3.79 3.67 19.66
N VAL A 184 -3.02 4.12 18.66
CA VAL A 184 -1.72 4.76 18.87
C VAL A 184 -1.87 6.04 19.70
N TYR A 185 -2.87 6.87 19.42
CA TYR A 185 -3.10 8.09 20.20
C TYR A 185 -3.50 7.80 21.67
N ALA A 186 -4.20 6.69 21.91
CA ALA A 186 -4.66 6.30 23.25
C ALA A 186 -3.57 5.56 24.07
N CYS A 187 -2.84 4.65 23.45
CA CYS A 187 -1.88 3.77 24.13
C CYS A 187 -0.41 4.15 23.87
N LYS A 188 -0.14 5.20 23.06
CA LYS A 188 1.18 5.71 22.61
C LYS A 188 2.05 4.68 21.88
N ASP A 189 2.32 3.52 22.48
CA ASP A 189 3.08 2.42 21.89
C ASP A 189 2.66 1.03 22.42
N SER A 190 3.01 -0.01 21.66
CA SER A 190 2.87 -1.43 21.99
C SER A 190 3.56 -1.83 23.30
N GLU A 191 4.69 -1.21 23.65
CA GLU A 191 5.38 -1.43 24.93
C GLU A 191 4.61 -0.85 26.12
N GLU A 192 3.95 0.30 25.94
CA GLU A 192 3.15 0.94 26.99
C GLU A 192 1.83 0.17 27.20
N LEU A 193 1.26 -0.41 26.14
CA LEU A 193 0.17 -1.38 26.25
C LEU A 193 0.59 -2.64 27.05
N ALA A 194 1.79 -3.18 26.81
CA ALA A 194 2.31 -4.31 27.56
C ALA A 194 2.52 -3.98 29.05
N LYS A 195 2.99 -2.76 29.37
CA LYS A 195 3.12 -2.27 30.76
C LYS A 195 1.78 -2.07 31.46
N LEU A 196 0.73 -1.69 30.73
CA LEU A 196 -0.64 -1.53 31.26
C LEU A 196 -1.38 -2.86 31.46
N MET A 197 -0.87 -3.96 30.90
CA MET A 197 -1.41 -5.30 31.08
C MET A 197 -0.65 -6.16 32.11
N ALA A 198 0.54 -5.72 32.53
CA ALA A 198 1.32 -6.34 33.60
C ALA A 198 0.72 -6.00 34.98
#